data_AF-A0A9Q0WS51-F1
#
_entry.id   AF-A0A9Q0WS51-F1
#
_cell.length_a   1.000
_cell.length_b   1.000
_cell.length_c   1.000
_cell.angle_alpha   90.00
_cell.angle_beta   90.00
_cell.angle_gamma   90.00
#
_symmetry.space_group_name_H-M   'P 1'
#
loop_
_entity.id
_entity.type
_entity.pdbx_description
1 polymer ?
#
loop_
_entity_poly.entity_id
_entity_poly.type
_entity_poly.pdbx_seq_one_letter_code
_entity_poly.pdbx_strand_id
1 'polypeptide(L)'
;MPSTLNPLSISLKQIPSLILCCIATIKFLADPDTNEVYAKIDFVPLPNTNLDLAHDRGLCGNGNDGDNCPYKPASFAKSLTQFDANNGGGFSMPRYCVEMIWGRNEEPMRVVPPCGRTS
;
A
#
# COMPACT_ATOMS: atom_id res chain seq x y z
N MET A 1 -1.19 -10.26 -56.21
CA MET A 1 -1.07 -9.02 -55.41
C MET A 1 -1.37 -9.38 -53.96
N PRO A 2 -0.38 -9.41 -53.05
CA PRO A 2 -0.68 -9.64 -51.64
C PRO A 2 -1.15 -8.31 -51.02
N SER A 3 -2.33 -8.33 -50.41
CA SER A 3 -2.89 -7.21 -49.66
C SER A 3 -2.08 -7.00 -48.38
N THR A 4 -1.46 -5.83 -48.27
CA THR A 4 -0.74 -5.37 -47.08
C THR A 4 -1.72 -5.21 -45.92
N LEU A 5 -1.60 -6.06 -44.90
CA LEU A 5 -2.27 -5.86 -43.62
C LEU A 5 -1.69 -4.60 -42.96
N ASN A 6 -2.51 -3.56 -42.84
CA ASN A 6 -2.14 -2.34 -42.13
C ASN A 6 -1.99 -2.65 -40.62
N PRO A 7 -0.80 -2.46 -40.01
CA PRO A 7 -0.57 -2.71 -38.58
C PRO A 7 -1.23 -1.67 -37.66
N LEU A 8 -1.98 -0.70 -38.21
CA LEU A 8 -2.65 0.37 -37.47
C LEU A 8 -4.10 0.05 -37.10
N SER A 9 -4.64 -1.12 -37.46
CA SER A 9 -6.03 -1.49 -37.13
C SER A 9 -6.17 -2.15 -35.75
N ILE A 10 -5.36 -1.73 -34.76
CA ILE A 10 -5.73 -1.95 -33.37
C ILE A 10 -6.96 -1.08 -33.15
N SER A 11 -8.12 -1.65 -33.43
CA SER A 11 -9.40 -1.06 -33.10
C SER A 11 -9.32 -0.71 -31.63
N LEU A 12 -9.17 0.58 -31.34
CA LEU A 12 -9.37 1.16 -30.02
C LEU A 12 -10.83 0.89 -29.70
N LYS A 13 -11.12 -0.33 -29.22
CA LYS A 13 -12.39 -0.69 -28.63
C LYS A 13 -12.72 0.45 -27.68
N GLN A 14 -13.87 1.08 -27.86
CA GLN A 14 -14.31 2.19 -27.01
C GLN A 14 -14.22 1.73 -25.55
N ILE A 15 -13.20 2.21 -24.84
CA ILE A 15 -13.04 1.97 -23.41
C ILE A 15 -14.00 2.92 -22.73
N PRO A 16 -14.92 2.42 -21.87
CA PRO A 16 -15.80 3.31 -21.13
C PRO A 16 -14.99 4.20 -20.18
N SER A 17 -15.47 5.41 -19.89
CA SER A 17 -14.82 6.33 -18.95
C SER A 17 -14.72 5.79 -17.52
N LEU A 18 -15.56 4.80 -17.19
CA LEU A 18 -15.57 4.10 -15.92
C LEU A 18 -15.72 2.60 -16.16
N ILE A 19 -14.86 1.80 -15.53
CA ILE A 19 -14.94 0.33 -15.51
C ILE A 19 -15.19 -0.09 -14.07
N LEU A 20 -16.29 -0.79 -13.83
CA LEU A 20 -16.54 -1.39 -12.52
C LEU A 20 -15.65 -2.62 -12.35
N CYS A 21 -14.91 -2.70 -11.26
CA CYS A 21 -13.99 -3.80 -10.96
C CYS A 21 -14.11 -4.22 -9.50
N CYS A 22 -13.86 -5.50 -9.21
CA CYS A 22 -13.49 -5.92 -7.86
C CYS A 22 -11.97 -5.88 -7.70
N ILE A 23 -11.50 -5.56 -6.49
CA ILE A 23 -10.08 -5.58 -6.15
C ILE A 23 -9.70 -7.01 -5.82
N ALA A 24 -8.77 -7.58 -6.60
CA ALA A 24 -8.25 -8.92 -6.36
C ALA A 24 -7.12 -8.90 -5.32
N THR A 25 -6.18 -7.97 -5.45
CA THR A 25 -5.06 -7.83 -4.50
C THR A 25 -4.59 -6.39 -4.36
N ILE A 26 -3.99 -6.08 -3.21
CA ILE A 26 -3.25 -4.85 -2.95
C ILE A 26 -1.89 -5.22 -2.37
N LYS A 27 -0.81 -4.72 -2.95
CA LYS A 27 0.56 -4.91 -2.44
C LYS A 27 1.22 -3.56 -2.24
N PHE A 28 1.74 -3.31 -1.03
CA PHE A 28 2.55 -2.13 -0.72
C PHE A 28 4.02 -2.44 -0.96
N LEU A 29 4.67 -1.61 -1.77
CA LEU A 29 6.01 -1.86 -2.28
C LEU A 29 6.82 -0.55 -2.21
N ALA A 30 8.13 -0.67 -2.28
CA ALA A 30 9.04 0.46 -2.45
C ALA A 30 10.13 0.09 -3.46
N ASP A 31 10.58 1.06 -4.25
CA ASP A 31 11.74 0.87 -5.13
C ASP A 31 13.01 0.71 -4.26
N PRO A 32 13.83 -0.34 -4.50
CA PRO A 32 14.97 -0.65 -3.64
C PRO A 32 16.11 0.37 -3.75
N ASP A 33 16.19 1.12 -4.85
CA ASP A 33 17.27 2.07 -5.11
C ASP A 33 16.85 3.50 -4.74
N THR A 34 15.61 3.90 -5.05
CA THR A 34 15.12 5.28 -4.81
C THR A 34 14.34 5.46 -3.52
N ASN A 35 13.90 4.36 -2.88
CA ASN A 35 12.97 4.36 -1.75
C ASN A 35 11.59 4.99 -2.05
N GLU A 36 11.20 5.14 -3.31
CA GLU A 36 9.86 5.61 -3.68
C GLU A 36 8.80 4.55 -3.36
N VAL A 37 7.78 4.91 -2.58
CA VAL A 37 6.70 4.00 -2.17
C VAL A 37 5.56 3.97 -3.19
N TYR A 38 5.03 2.78 -3.47
CA TYR A 38 3.91 2.60 -4.39
C TYR A 38 3.02 1.42 -3.97
N ALA A 39 1.79 1.41 -4.50
CA ALA A 39 0.86 0.29 -4.33
C ALA A 39 0.57 -0.37 -5.68
N LYS A 40 0.69 -1.69 -5.74
CA LYS A 40 0.20 -2.48 -6.87
C LYS A 40 -1.20 -2.99 -6.53
N ILE A 41 -2.19 -2.57 -7.32
CA ILE A 41 -3.59 -2.96 -7.14
C ILE A 41 -4.02 -3.74 -8.39
N ASP A 42 -4.41 -5.00 -8.19
CA ASP A 42 -4.90 -5.86 -9.27
C ASP A 42 -6.44 -5.84 -9.28
N PHE A 43 -7.04 -5.65 -10.45
CA PHE A 43 -8.48 -5.51 -10.63
C PHE A 43 -9.05 -6.62 -11.53
N VAL A 44 -10.28 -7.06 -11.25
CA VAL A 44 -11.06 -7.94 -12.13
C VAL A 44 -12.32 -7.18 -12.59
N PRO A 45 -12.47 -6.90 -13.90
CA PRO A 45 -13.64 -6.21 -14.43
C PRO A 45 -14.93 -6.98 -14.16
N LEU A 46 -15.97 -6.28 -13.72
CA LEU A 46 -17.30 -6.85 -13.49
C LEU A 46 -18.20 -6.60 -14.71
N PRO A 47 -18.98 -7.59 -15.15
CA PRO A 47 -19.96 -7.38 -16.22
C PRO A 47 -21.08 -6.44 -15.75
N ASN A 48 -21.53 -5.53 -16.64
CA ASN A 48 -22.55 -4.51 -16.36
C ASN A 48 -23.94 -5.05 -15.96
N THR A 49 -24.13 -6.37 -16.01
CA THR A 49 -25.38 -7.03 -15.66
C THR A 49 -25.32 -7.52 -14.22
N ASN A 50 -26.09 -6.83 -13.38
CA ASN A 50 -26.47 -7.15 -12.00
C ASN A 50 -25.54 -6.54 -10.94
N LEU A 51 -25.95 -5.34 -10.52
CA LEU A 51 -25.64 -4.71 -9.23
C LEU A 51 -26.16 -5.55 -8.02
N ASP A 52 -26.42 -6.83 -8.20
CA ASP A 52 -27.03 -7.73 -7.20
C ASP A 52 -25.99 -8.60 -6.46
N LEU A 53 -24.70 -8.32 -6.67
CA LEU A 53 -23.62 -8.92 -5.85
C LEU A 53 -23.58 -8.38 -4.42
N ALA A 54 -24.56 -7.57 -4.02
CA ALA A 54 -24.72 -7.08 -2.66
C ALA A 54 -25.36 -8.11 -1.70
N HIS A 55 -25.84 -9.28 -2.17
CA HIS A 55 -26.58 -10.17 -1.28
C HIS A 55 -26.41 -11.69 -1.39
N ASP A 56 -25.65 -12.25 -2.32
CA ASP A 56 -25.41 -13.71 -2.28
C ASP A 56 -24.00 -14.08 -2.71
N ARG A 57 -23.31 -14.79 -1.82
CA ARG A 57 -21.99 -15.45 -1.96
C ARG A 57 -20.73 -14.60 -1.74
N GLY A 58 -20.43 -14.36 -0.46
CA GLY A 58 -19.32 -15.06 0.22
C GLY A 58 -17.90 -15.05 -0.39
N LEU A 59 -17.55 -14.08 -1.25
CA LEU A 59 -16.22 -13.99 -1.86
C LEU A 59 -15.46 -12.69 -1.52
N CYS A 60 -16.11 -11.74 -0.88
CA CYS A 60 -15.44 -10.69 -0.12
C CYS A 60 -15.45 -11.17 1.32
N GLY A 61 -14.33 -11.71 1.79
CA GLY A 61 -14.20 -12.25 3.15
C GLY A 61 -14.86 -11.31 4.16
N ASN A 62 -15.97 -11.78 4.72
CA ASN A 62 -16.58 -11.19 5.90
C ASN A 62 -15.67 -11.55 7.07
N GLY A 63 -14.52 -10.88 7.12
CA GLY A 63 -13.64 -10.83 8.27
C GLY A 63 -14.31 -9.94 9.30
N ASN A 64 -15.26 -10.52 10.03
CA ASN A 64 -15.62 -10.08 11.37
C ASN A 64 -14.42 -10.36 12.28
N ASP A 65 -13.25 -9.76 12.00
CA ASP A 65 -12.16 -9.71 12.95
C ASP A 65 -12.40 -8.46 13.78
N GLY A 66 -13.19 -8.66 14.81
CA GLY A 66 -13.29 -7.73 15.92
C GLY A 66 -11.89 -7.36 16.40
N ASP A 67 -11.70 -6.07 16.63
CA ASP A 67 -10.77 -5.55 17.62
C ASP A 67 -9.26 -5.87 17.42
N ASN A 68 -8.84 -6.19 16.21
CA ASN A 68 -7.42 -6.16 15.83
C ASN A 68 -7.13 -4.87 15.05
N CYS A 69 -7.44 -3.72 15.64
CA CYS A 69 -6.79 -2.48 15.22
C CYS A 69 -5.29 -2.68 15.46
N PRO A 70 -4.44 -2.79 14.41
CA PRO A 70 -3.01 -2.75 14.65
C PRO A 70 -2.74 -1.42 15.35
N TYR A 71 -2.31 -1.50 16.61
CA TYR A 71 -1.90 -0.34 17.39
C TYR A 71 -1.08 0.56 16.48
N LYS A 72 -1.59 1.75 16.15
CA LYS A 72 -0.89 2.65 15.23
C LYS A 72 0.47 2.94 15.86
N PRO A 73 1.59 2.48 15.27
CA PRO A 73 2.88 2.67 15.88
C PRO A 73 3.15 4.17 15.98
N ALA A 74 3.75 4.58 17.10
CA ALA A 74 4.24 5.94 17.27
C ALA A 74 5.21 6.27 16.12
N SER A 75 4.93 7.35 15.38
CA SER A 75 5.78 7.77 14.26
C SER A 75 6.01 9.28 14.30
N PHE A 76 7.19 9.68 13.86
CA PHE A 76 7.58 11.07 13.69
C PHE A 76 8.38 11.21 12.39
N ALA A 77 8.06 12.24 11.61
CA ALA A 77 8.80 12.59 10.41
C ALA A 77 9.59 13.87 10.67
N LYS A 78 10.90 13.82 10.45
CA LYS A 78 11.77 14.99 10.51
C LYS A 78 12.20 15.39 9.10
N SER A 79 11.92 16.64 8.74
CA SER A 79 12.58 17.27 7.59
C SER A 79 14.05 17.54 7.93
N LEU A 80 14.96 17.01 7.11
CA LEU A 80 16.39 17.20 7.31
C LEU A 80 16.78 18.65 7.04
N THR A 81 17.61 19.20 7.92
CA THR A 81 18.25 20.51 7.74
C THR A 81 19.68 20.34 7.27
N GLN A 82 20.32 21.42 6.81
CA GLN A 82 21.74 21.38 6.41
C GLN A 82 22.67 20.91 7.54
N PHE A 83 22.27 21.12 8.81
CA PHE A 83 22.99 20.64 9.98
C PHE A 83 22.91 19.13 10.19
N ASP A 84 21.86 18.47 9.70
CA ASP A 84 21.72 17.02 9.79
C ASP A 84 22.50 16.28 8.69
N ALA A 85 22.86 16.99 7.61
CA ALA A 85 23.46 16.43 6.40
C ALA A 85 24.94 16.80 6.20
N ASN A 86 25.54 17.53 7.14
CA ASN A 86 26.96 17.86 7.09
C ASN A 86 27.78 16.77 7.81
N ASN A 87 28.95 16.41 7.28
CA ASN A 87 29.79 15.28 7.76
C ASN A 87 30.41 15.50 9.16
N GLY A 88 29.90 16.46 9.94
CA GLY A 88 30.36 16.78 11.29
C GLY A 88 29.26 17.17 12.27
N GLY A 89 27.98 17.19 11.85
CA GLY A 89 26.82 17.54 12.67
C GLY A 89 25.92 16.33 12.88
N GLY A 90 25.56 16.06 14.14
CA GLY A 90 24.68 14.95 14.49
C GLY A 90 23.20 15.22 14.16
N PHE A 91 22.39 14.17 14.22
CA PHE A 91 20.95 14.25 14.05
C PHE A 91 20.26 14.68 15.36
N SER A 92 19.60 15.83 15.36
CA SER A 92 18.88 16.32 16.55
C SER A 92 17.43 15.81 16.60
N MET A 93 17.04 15.02 17.61
CA MET A 93 15.64 14.60 17.80
C MET A 93 14.94 15.43 18.89
N PRO A 94 13.70 15.92 18.64
CA PRO A 94 12.89 16.51 19.71
C PRO A 94 12.65 15.50 20.83
N ARG A 95 12.75 15.95 22.08
CA ARG A 95 12.61 15.11 23.28
C ARG A 95 11.31 14.28 23.29
N TYR A 96 10.20 14.89 22.89
CA TYR A 96 8.91 14.19 22.86
C TYR A 96 8.91 13.00 21.88
N CYS A 97 9.66 13.08 20.77
CA CYS A 97 9.75 11.98 19.81
C CYS A 97 10.46 10.79 20.44
N VAL A 98 11.46 11.05 21.28
CA VAL A 98 12.20 10.00 21.99
C VAL A 98 11.28 9.31 22.99
N GLU A 99 10.57 10.09 23.80
CA GLU A 99 9.64 9.57 24.81
C GLU A 99 8.48 8.78 24.17
N MET A 100 8.03 9.16 22.97
CA MET A 100 6.94 8.52 22.24
C MET A 100 7.37 7.24 21.50
N ILE A 101 8.58 7.19 20.93
CA ILE A 101 9.05 6.06 20.11
C ILE A 101 9.81 5.01 20.95
N TRP A 102 10.65 5.43 21.89
CA TRP A 102 11.47 4.53 22.72
C TRP A 102 10.91 4.31 24.13
N GLY A 103 9.81 4.97 24.48
CA GLY A 103 9.23 4.89 25.82
C GLY A 103 10.08 5.58 26.89
N ARG A 104 9.53 5.70 28.09
CA ARG A 104 10.21 6.26 29.25
C ARG A 104 11.06 5.16 29.91
N ASN A 105 12.18 4.77 29.29
CA ASN A 105 13.31 3.95 29.79
C ASN A 105 13.09 2.90 30.93
N GLU A 106 11.93 2.26 31.09
CA GLU A 106 11.71 1.25 32.16
C GLU A 106 10.99 -0.04 31.70
N GLU A 107 10.69 -0.23 30.42
CA GLU A 107 10.16 -1.50 29.90
C GLU A 107 10.92 -1.93 28.62
N PRO A 108 11.34 -3.19 28.49
CA PRO A 108 12.07 -3.65 27.31
C PRO A 108 11.17 -3.61 26.06
N MET A 109 11.72 -3.08 24.97
CA MET A 109 11.12 -3.03 23.64
C MET A 109 10.53 -4.41 23.27
N ARG A 110 9.19 -4.54 23.29
CA ARG A 110 8.54 -5.72 22.71
C ARG A 110 8.73 -5.66 21.20
N VAL A 111 9.61 -6.51 20.70
CA VAL A 111 9.69 -6.79 19.26
C VAL A 111 8.37 -7.45 18.87
N VAL A 112 7.50 -6.69 18.20
CA VAL A 112 6.30 -7.24 17.57
C VAL A 112 6.79 -8.08 16.39
N PRO A 113 6.59 -9.41 16.39
CA PRO A 113 7.00 -10.22 15.25
C PRO A 113 6.21 -9.79 14.01
N PRO A 114 6.82 -9.78 12.80
CA PRO A 114 6.10 -9.50 11.58
C PRO A 114 4.98 -10.54 11.41
N CYS A 115 3.74 -10.06 11.28
CA CYS A 115 2.59 -10.92 11.01
C CYS A 115 2.85 -11.75 9.74
N GLY A 116 2.97 -13.07 9.93
CA GLY A 116 2.71 -14.11 8.93
C GLY A 116 3.61 -14.15 7.70
N ARG A 117 4.71 -14.91 7.76
CA ARG A 117 5.08 -15.78 6.62
C ARG A 117 4.26 -17.05 6.75
N THR A 118 3.22 -17.20 5.95
CA THR A 118 2.64 -18.52 5.66
C THR A 118 3.46 -19.16 4.55
N SER A 119 4.22 -20.21 4.89
CA SER A 119 4.72 -21.22 3.96
C SER A 119 3.59 -22.04 3.36
#